data_AF-A0A3A4KP65-F1
#
_entry.id   AF-A0A3A4KP65-F1
#
_cell.length_a   1.000
_cell.length_b   1.000
_cell.length_c   1.000
_cell.angle_alpha   90.00
_cell.angle_beta   90.00
_cell.angle_gamma   90.00
#
_symmetry.space_group_name_H-M   'P 1'
#
loop_
_entity.id
_entity.type
_entity.pdbx_description
1 polymer ?
#
loop_
_entity_poly.entity_id
_entity_poly.type
_entity_poly.pdbx_seq_one_letter_code
_entity_poly.pdbx_strand_id
1 'polypeptide(L)' 'MALDADAVRREPNHLGATPVYLPAPQQTLTGGRTTRDGIVLAYLDNVRGRAAIYTKLDVTANNM' A
#
# COMPACT_ATOMS: atom_id res chain seq x y z
N MET A 1 -10.09 5.70 -3.08
CA MET A 1 -9.73 5.09 -4.37
C MET A 1 -10.25 3.66 -4.36
N ALA A 2 -11.19 3.33 -5.25
CA ALA A 2 -11.66 1.97 -5.45
C ALA A 2 -11.30 1.59 -6.88
N LEU A 3 -10.76 0.38 -7.06
CA LEU A 3 -10.47 -0.16 -8.39
C LEU A 3 -11.79 -0.62 -9.02
N ASP A 4 -12.01 -0.26 -10.28
CA ASP A 4 -13.13 -0.78 -11.07
C ASP A 4 -12.89 -2.27 -11.34
N ALA A 5 -13.73 -3.13 -10.74
CA ALA A 5 -13.62 -4.57 -10.83
C ALA A 5 -13.73 -5.09 -12.27
N ASP A 6 -14.47 -4.41 -13.14
CA ASP A 6 -14.64 -4.81 -14.53
C ASP A 6 -13.44 -4.42 -15.39
N ALA A 7 -12.77 -3.31 -15.06
CA ALA A 7 -11.50 -2.93 -15.67
C ALA A 7 -10.38 -3.91 -15.28
N VAL A 8 -10.33 -4.34 -14.00
CA VAL A 8 -9.39 -5.36 -13.51
C VAL A 8 -9.57 -6.70 -14.22
N ARG A 9 -10.82 -7.08 -14.46
CA ARG A 9 -11.15 -8.35 -15.14
C ARG A 9 -10.76 -8.35 -16.61
N ARG A 10 -10.95 -7.23 -17.31
CA ARG A 10 -10.66 -7.13 -18.75
C ARG A 10 -9.17 -7.08 -19.04
N GLU A 11 -8.40 -6.36 -18.23
CA GLU A 11 -6.97 -6.14 -18.48
C GLU A 11 -6.13 -6.30 -17.20
N PRO A 12 -6.06 -7.53 -16.64
CA PRO A 12 -5.40 -7.77 -15.36
C PRO A 12 -3.90 -7.41 -15.37
N ASN A 13 -3.26 -7.49 -16.54
CA ASN A 13 -1.84 -7.19 -16.72
C ASN A 13 -1.55 -5.69 -16.95
N HIS A 14 -2.57 -4.86 -17.21
CA HIS A 14 -2.40 -3.42 -17.41
C HIS A 14 -2.51 -2.63 -16.10
N LEU A 15 -2.93 -3.29 -15.02
CA LEU A 15 -2.85 -2.73 -13.69
C LEU A 15 -1.43 -2.91 -13.16
N GLY A 16 -0.65 -1.83 -13.20
CA GLY A 16 0.62 -1.72 -12.48
C GLY A 16 0.40 -1.67 -10.95
N ALA A 17 -0.32 -2.66 -10.40
CA ALA A 17 -0.59 -2.77 -8.98
C ALA A 17 0.72 -3.12 -8.27
N THR A 18 1.32 -2.11 -7.63
CA THR A 18 2.49 -2.35 -6.77
C THR A 18 1.99 -2.82 -5.41
N PRO A 19 2.42 -4.00 -4.92
CA PRO A 19 2.05 -4.45 -3.58
C PRO A 19 2.66 -3.48 -2.55
N VAL A 20 1.79 -2.77 -1.83
CA VAL A 20 2.20 -1.81 -0.78
C VAL A 20 2.38 -2.47 0.59
N TYR A 21 1.83 -3.68 0.78
CA TYR A 21 1.92 -4.42 2.02
C TYR A 21 1.73 -5.92 1.77
N LEU A 22 2.62 -6.73 2.33
CA LEU A 22 2.56 -8.19 2.34
C LEU A 22 2.74 -8.64 3.80
N PRO A 23 1.69 -9.15 4.47
CA PRO A 23 1.79 -9.53 5.88
C PRO A 23 2.66 -10.77 6.06
N ALA A 24 3.47 -10.78 7.13
CA ALA A 24 4.07 -12.00 7.67
C ALA A 24 3.00 -12.86 8.42
N PRO A 25 3.26 -14.14 8.73
CA PRO A 25 2.28 -15.02 9.39
C PRO A 25 1.69 -14.50 10.71
N GLN A 26 2.47 -13.74 11.48
CA GLN A 26 2.02 -13.11 12.74
C GLN A 26 1.37 -11.72 12.56
N GLN A 27 1.18 -11.26 11.32
CA GLN A 27 0.72 -9.92 11.02
C GLN A 27 -0.68 -9.91 10.41
N THR A 28 -1.52 -8.97 10.87
CA THR A 28 -2.88 -8.77 10.35
C THR A 28 -3.13 -7.30 10.07
N LEU A 29 -3.55 -6.95 8.85
CA LEU A 29 -3.94 -5.59 8.50
C LEU A 29 -5.23 -5.20 9.23
N THR A 30 -5.22 -4.06 9.93
CA THR A 30 -6.42 -3.55 10.62
C THR A 30 -7.03 -2.36 9.89
N GLY A 31 -6.23 -1.61 9.13
CA GLY A 31 -6.74 -0.53 8.31
C GLY A 31 -5.66 0.17 7.48
N GLY A 32 -6.10 0.92 6.49
CA GLY A 32 -5.24 1.75 5.67
C GLY A 32 -5.94 3.07 5.34
N ARG A 33 -5.18 4.16 5.29
CA ARG A 33 -5.67 5.47 4.88
C ARG A 33 -4.67 6.12 3.92
N THR A 34 -5.18 6.58 2.79
CA THR A 34 -4.43 7.41 1.85
C THR A 34 -4.47 8.87 2.29
N THR A 35 -3.34 9.54 2.27
CA THR A 35 -3.20 10.99 2.47
C THR A 35 -2.77 11.64 1.16
N ARG A 36 -2.56 12.96 1.15
CA ARG A 36 -2.01 13.67 -0.02
C ARG A 36 -0.62 13.15 -0.39
N ASP A 37 0.18 12.81 0.62
CA ASP A 37 1.62 12.60 0.47
C ASP A 37 2.04 11.12 0.65
N GLY A 38 1.09 10.23 0.95
CA GLY A 38 1.39 8.83 1.18
C GLY A 38 0.23 7.95 1.64
N ILE A 39 0.57 6.80 2.18
CA ILE A 39 -0.34 5.79 2.72
C ILE A 39 0.08 5.49 4.15
N VAL A 40 -0.87 5.53 5.07
CA VAL A 40 -0.71 5.05 6.45
C VAL A 40 -1.38 3.70 6.57
N LEU A 41 -0.64 2.68 7.02
CA LEU A 41 -1.16 1.36 7.30
C LEU A 41 -1.10 1.10 8.80
N ALA A 42 -2.19 0.62 9.37
CA ALA A 42 -2.25 0.07 10.72
C ALA A 42 -2.37 -1.44 10.64
N TYR A 43 -1.57 -2.14 11.45
CA TYR A 43 -1.57 -3.60 11.51
C TYR A 43 -1.29 -4.08 12.93
N LEU A 44 -1.66 -5.33 13.19
CA LEU A 44 -1.24 -6.06 14.38
C LEU A 44 -0.02 -6.90 14.04
N ASP A 45 0.94 -6.94 14.95
CA ASP A 45 2.06 -7.87 14.95
C ASP A 45 2.06 -8.58 16.31
N ASN A 46 1.73 -9.87 16.33
CA ASN A 46 1.55 -10.63 17.58
C ASN A 46 0.63 -9.89 18.58
N VAL A 47 -0.52 -9.40 18.11
CA VAL A 47 -1.52 -8.65 18.90
C VAL A 47 -1.02 -7.25 19.37
N ARG A 48 0.15 -6.80 18.92
CA ARG A 48 0.65 -5.46 19.22
C ARG A 48 0.33 -4.51 18.08
N GLY A 49 -0.27 -3.36 18.40
CA GLY A 49 -0.56 -2.33 17.41
C GLY A 49 0.71 -1.73 16.83
N ARG A 50 0.79 -1.69 15.49
CA ARG A 50 1.88 -1.08 14.72
C ARG A 50 1.29 -0.21 13.60
N ALA A 51 2.09 0.76 13.16
CA ALA A 51 1.77 1.58 12.00
C ALA A 51 2.99 1.74 11.10
N ALA A 52 2.76 1.78 9.79
CA ALA A 52 3.77 2.07 8.77
C ALA A 52 3.29 3.21 7.87
N ILE A 53 4.20 4.08 7.46
CA ILE A 53 3.93 5.20 6.55
C ILE A 53 4.74 4.96 5.29
N TYR A 54 4.05 4.87 4.15
CA TYR A 54 4.65 4.77 2.84
C TYR A 54 4.50 6.11 2.13
N THR A 55 5.62 6.77 1.86
CA THR A 55 5.66 8.02 1.08
C THR A 55 6.21 7.71 -0.31
N LYS A 56 5.81 8.50 -1.30
CA LYS A 56 6.42 8.41 -2.61
C LYS A 56 7.81 9.05 -2.54
N LEU A 57 8.85 8.31 -2.90
CA LEU A 57 10.17 8.87 -3.16
C LEU A 57 10.19 9.47 -4.56
N ASP A 58 10.34 10.79 -4.66
CA ASP A 58 10.65 11.43 -5.94
C ASP A 58 12.14 11.21 -6.25
N VAL A 59 12.40 10.25 -7.14
CA VAL A 59 13.75 9.86 -7.59
C VAL A 59 14.45 10.98 -8.37
N THR A 60 13.74 12.03 -8.76
CA THR A 60 14.29 13.20 -9.48
C THR A 60 15.23 14.06 -8.62
N ALA A 61 15.27 13.88 -7.30
CA ALA A 61 16.09 14.69 -6.39
C ALA A 61 17.56 14.22 -6.25
N ASN A 62 17.95 13.09 -6.85
CA ASN A 62 19.24 12.44 -6.57
C ASN A 62 20.26 12.47 -7.74
N ASN A 63 19.98 13.26 -8.79
CA ASN A 63 20.89 13.47 -9.94
C ASN A 63 21.40 14.92 -9.98
N MET A 64 21.88 15.46 -8.86
CA MET A 64 22.71 16.67 -8.82
C MET A 64 24.00 16.40 -8.06
#